data_AF-A0A1G5R9X2-F1
#
_entry.id   AF-A0A1G5R9X2-F1
#
_cell.length_a   1.000
_cell.length_b   1.000
_cell.length_c   1.000
_cell.angle_alpha   90.00
_cell.angle_beta   90.00
_cell.angle_gamma   90.00
#
_symmetry.space_group_name_H-M   'P 1'
#
loop_
_entity.id
_entity.type
_entity.pdbx_description
1 polymer ?
#
loop_
_entity_poly.entity_id
_entity_poly.type
_entity_poly.pdbx_seq_one_letter_code
_entity_poly.pdbx_strand_id
1 'polypeptide(L)'
;MPLSRLRLTSIAILIVLGFFQIPVAPDTLEFDPALNRILKWLFMFAPLIPLAVVLIKSLTARPWPPLFVFGMASLTAIFGLLMSVLHIIFGSSLAFMHTLSLTIAIVAFLSVLNTGSISGLWSKLIIIPVVVAVWSISTIAVIAFQANKISGGDPFCLAAHKTNGEITNFAQLRGLSFYAPLRGKNALQWDFHGLLIVETDEGPVVYNWSPRWARFDVIAQPALYLVDPLAACVPKAD
;
A
#
# COMPACT_ATOMS: atom_id res chain seq x y z
N MET A 1 -29.40 9.55 -7.33
CA MET A 1 -29.81 8.38 -6.52
C MET A 1 -28.95 8.31 -5.27
N PRO A 2 -29.52 8.19 -4.07
CA PRO A 2 -28.75 7.99 -2.85
C PRO A 2 -27.98 6.67 -2.96
N LEU A 3 -26.69 6.66 -2.62
CA LEU A 3 -25.96 5.40 -2.52
C LEU A 3 -26.52 4.62 -1.32
N SER A 4 -26.85 3.35 -1.52
CA SER A 4 -27.26 2.51 -0.40
C SER A 4 -26.11 2.40 0.61
N ARG A 5 -26.44 2.35 1.90
CA ARG A 5 -25.46 2.18 2.99
C ARG A 5 -24.54 0.99 2.72
N LEU A 6 -25.11 -0.10 2.20
CA LEU A 6 -24.39 -1.30 1.79
C LEU A 6 -23.25 -0.99 0.81
N ARG A 7 -23.48 -0.16 -0.21
CA ARG A 7 -22.44 0.19 -1.20
C ARG A 7 -21.31 0.99 -0.57
N LEU A 8 -21.60 1.95 0.32
CA LEU A 8 -20.56 2.72 1.01
C LEU A 8 -19.75 1.85 1.97
N THR A 9 -20.40 0.92 2.68
CA THR A 9 -19.72 -0.06 3.53
C THR A 9 -18.82 -0.98 2.69
N SER A 10 -19.31 -1.51 1.57
CA SER A 10 -18.50 -2.35 0.67
C SER A 10 -17.28 -1.60 0.13
N ILE A 11 -17.44 -0.33 -0.28
CA ILE A 11 -16.31 0.49 -0.73
C ILE A 11 -15.33 0.74 0.44
N ALA A 12 -15.82 1.06 1.63
CA ALA A 12 -14.95 1.28 2.79
C ALA A 12 -14.13 0.02 3.14
N ILE A 13 -14.77 -1.15 3.14
CA ILE A 13 -14.09 -2.45 3.34
C ILE A 13 -13.05 -2.67 2.25
N LEU A 14 -13.39 -2.41 0.99
CA LEU A 14 -12.45 -2.55 -0.13
C LEU A 14 -11.23 -1.64 0.04
N ILE A 15 -11.42 -0.38 0.45
CA ILE A 15 -10.31 0.53 0.76
C ILE A 15 -9.46 -0.01 1.90
N VAL A 16 -10.06 -0.47 3.00
CA VAL A 16 -9.32 -1.10 4.11
C VAL A 16 -8.48 -2.27 3.58
N LEU A 17 -9.09 -3.22 2.86
CA LEU A 17 -8.39 -4.39 2.36
C LEU A 17 -7.27 -4.05 1.38
N GLY A 18 -7.45 -3.03 0.53
CA GLY A 18 -6.47 -2.64 -0.48
C GLY A 18 -5.32 -1.79 0.04
N PHE A 19 -5.56 -0.99 1.08
CA PHE A 19 -4.63 0.05 1.56
C PHE A 19 -4.00 -0.25 2.93
N PHE A 20 -4.57 -1.17 3.71
CA PHE A 20 -4.04 -1.45 5.05
C PHE A 20 -2.62 -2.02 4.94
N GLN A 21 -1.67 -1.36 5.60
CA GLN A 21 -0.29 -1.83 5.69
C GLN A 21 -0.08 -2.59 6.98
N ILE A 22 0.41 -3.82 6.86
CA ILE A 22 0.94 -4.56 8.00
C ILE A 22 2.33 -3.97 8.26
N PRO A 23 2.64 -3.53 9.49
CA PRO A 23 3.98 -3.06 9.81
C PRO A 23 5.00 -4.17 9.54
N VAL A 24 5.82 -3.97 8.52
CA VAL A 24 7.10 -4.67 8.37
C VAL A 24 8.13 -3.76 9.03
N ALA A 25 8.90 -4.30 9.98
CA ALA A 25 9.79 -3.63 10.94
C ALA A 25 10.47 -2.32 10.47
N PRO A 26 10.76 -1.39 11.39
CA PRO A 26 11.11 -0.02 11.03
C PRO A 26 12.57 0.12 10.60
N ASP A 27 12.78 0.66 9.39
CA ASP A 27 14.05 1.32 9.06
C ASP A 27 13.92 2.84 9.25
N THR A 28 14.65 3.31 10.27
CA THR A 28 15.50 4.52 10.30
C THR A 28 14.99 5.80 9.62
N LEU A 29 13.90 6.36 10.15
CA LEU A 29 13.72 7.81 10.16
C LEU A 29 14.17 8.33 11.53
N GLU A 30 15.37 8.92 11.58
CA GLU A 30 16.02 9.59 12.73
C GLU A 30 15.30 10.88 13.17
N PHE A 31 13.96 10.84 13.23
CA PHE A 31 13.17 11.90 13.86
C PHE A 31 12.93 11.55 15.33
N ASP A 32 12.48 12.54 16.12
CA ASP A 32 12.01 12.34 17.48
C ASP A 32 11.19 11.03 17.57
N PRO A 33 11.64 10.06 18.39
CA PRO A 33 11.04 8.73 18.43
C PRO A 33 9.54 8.77 18.78
N ALA A 34 9.07 9.81 19.48
CA ALA A 34 7.65 9.99 19.77
C ALA A 34 6.86 10.45 18.54
N LEU A 35 7.31 11.49 17.84
CA LEU A 35 6.65 12.00 16.64
C LEU A 35 6.63 10.95 15.51
N ASN A 36 7.75 10.26 15.30
CA ASN A 36 7.85 9.18 14.31
C ASN A 36 6.85 8.06 14.62
N ARG A 37 6.70 7.71 15.90
CA ARG A 37 5.71 6.70 16.34
C ARG A 37 4.29 7.16 16.01
N ILE A 38 3.92 8.39 16.36
CA ILE A 38 2.58 8.94 16.08
C ILE A 38 2.28 8.94 14.58
N LEU A 39 3.20 9.44 13.75
CA LEU A 39 3.02 9.47 12.29
C LEU A 39 2.85 8.06 11.70
N LYS A 40 3.59 7.07 12.21
CA LYS A 40 3.43 5.66 11.83
C LYS A 40 2.04 5.11 12.16
N TRP A 41 1.54 5.38 13.38
CA TRP A 41 0.18 4.97 13.75
C TRP A 41 -0.87 5.67 12.88
N LEU A 42 -0.75 6.98 12.67
CA LEU A 42 -1.67 7.71 11.80
C LEU A 42 -1.70 7.12 10.38
N PHE A 43 -0.53 6.81 9.81
CA PHE A 43 -0.45 6.21 8.48
C PHE A 43 -1.05 4.81 8.43
N MET A 44 -0.73 3.95 9.41
CA MET A 44 -1.20 2.57 9.47
C MET A 44 -2.72 2.46 9.61
N PHE A 45 -3.32 3.36 10.40
CA PHE A 45 -4.76 3.32 10.70
C PHE A 45 -5.60 4.26 9.81
N ALA A 46 -4.98 5.13 9.02
CA ALA A 46 -5.68 6.00 8.07
C ALA A 46 -6.66 5.24 7.13
N PRO A 47 -6.34 4.04 6.62
CA PRO A 47 -7.29 3.24 5.82
C PRO A 47 -8.59 2.88 6.55
N LEU A 48 -8.64 2.91 7.88
CA LEU A 48 -9.85 2.63 8.66
C LEU A 48 -10.80 3.84 8.74
N ILE A 49 -10.34 5.05 8.42
CA ILE A 49 -11.14 6.28 8.54
C ILE A 49 -12.44 6.20 7.71
N PRO A 50 -12.44 5.77 6.42
CA PRO A 50 -13.68 5.58 5.66
C PRO A 50 -14.70 4.68 6.35
N LEU A 51 -14.23 3.58 6.97
CA LEU A 51 -15.11 2.65 7.67
C LEU A 51 -15.67 3.28 8.96
N ALA A 52 -14.82 3.94 9.75
CA ALA A 52 -15.24 4.67 10.94
C ALA A 52 -16.28 5.75 10.59
N VAL A 53 -16.06 6.48 9.49
CA VAL A 53 -16.99 7.48 8.94
C VAL A 53 -18.36 6.87 8.64
N VAL A 54 -18.41 5.71 7.97
CA VAL A 54 -19.66 5.01 7.65
C VAL A 54 -20.36 4.51 8.91
N LEU A 55 -19.61 3.96 9.88
CA LEU A 55 -20.12 3.46 11.15
C LEU A 55 -20.69 4.58 12.01
N ILE A 56 -20.00 5.71 12.13
CA ILE A 56 -20.49 6.84 12.89
C ILE A 56 -21.79 7.36 12.26
N LYS A 57 -21.85 7.51 10.93
CA LYS A 57 -23.08 7.92 10.22
C LYS A 57 -24.22 6.92 10.36
N SER A 58 -23.94 5.62 10.51
CA SER A 58 -25.01 4.63 10.71
C SER A 58 -25.57 4.67 12.14
N LEU A 59 -24.74 5.03 13.12
CA LEU A 59 -25.12 5.15 14.54
C LEU A 59 -25.74 6.51 14.88
N THR A 60 -25.35 7.58 14.18
CA THR A 60 -25.88 8.94 14.44
C THR A 60 -26.95 9.31 13.43
N ALA A 61 -28.18 9.58 13.89
CA ALA A 61 -29.26 10.08 13.04
C ALA A 61 -29.05 11.54 12.60
N ARG A 62 -28.16 12.29 13.27
CA ARG A 62 -27.96 13.72 13.04
C ARG A 62 -26.88 13.97 11.97
N PRO A 63 -27.15 14.82 10.95
CA PRO A 63 -26.12 15.23 10.02
C PRO A 63 -25.03 16.03 10.76
N TRP A 64 -23.79 15.83 10.34
CA TRP A 64 -22.65 16.59 10.88
C TRP A 64 -22.70 18.03 10.37
N PRO A 65 -22.29 19.03 11.18
CA PRO A 65 -22.27 20.42 10.73
C PRO A 65 -21.43 20.58 9.45
N PRO A 66 -21.95 21.21 8.38
CA PRO A 66 -21.22 21.31 7.11
C PRO A 66 -19.84 21.95 7.24
N LEU A 67 -19.71 22.98 8.09
CA LEU A 67 -18.45 23.66 8.37
C LEU A 67 -17.42 22.71 9.01
N PHE A 68 -17.87 21.84 9.91
CA PHE A 68 -17.00 20.84 10.55
C PHE A 68 -16.49 19.82 9.54
N VAL A 69 -17.38 19.29 8.69
CA VAL A 69 -17.00 18.32 7.65
C VAL A 69 -16.05 18.97 6.63
N PHE A 70 -16.34 20.20 6.20
CA PHE A 70 -15.47 20.98 5.32
C PHE A 70 -14.08 21.21 5.92
N GLY A 71 -14.01 21.60 7.20
CA GLY A 71 -12.75 21.76 7.92
C GLY A 71 -11.93 20.47 7.94
N MET A 72 -12.54 19.34 8.33
CA MET A 72 -11.88 18.03 8.36
C MET A 72 -11.40 17.57 6.97
N ALA A 73 -12.24 17.73 5.95
CA ALA A 73 -11.87 17.40 4.58
C ALA A 73 -10.71 18.26 4.07
N SER A 74 -10.72 19.56 4.37
CA SER A 74 -9.66 20.49 3.96
C SER A 74 -8.34 20.18 4.66
N LEU A 75 -8.36 19.94 5.98
CA LEU A 75 -7.18 19.54 6.74
C LEU A 75 -6.60 18.22 6.22
N THR A 76 -7.46 17.23 5.95
CA THR A 76 -7.05 15.95 5.37
C THR A 76 -6.42 16.14 4.00
N ALA A 77 -7.04 16.95 3.13
CA ALA A 77 -6.52 17.22 1.80
C ALA A 77 -5.15 17.90 1.87
N ILE A 78 -4.98 18.94 2.69
CA ILE A 78 -3.71 19.65 2.85
C ILE A 78 -2.63 18.72 3.38
N PHE A 79 -2.90 18.00 4.46
CA PHE A 79 -1.94 17.07 5.07
C PHE A 79 -1.57 15.94 4.11
N GLY A 80 -2.58 15.32 3.48
CA GLY A 80 -2.38 14.23 2.53
C GLY A 80 -1.61 14.65 1.29
N LEU A 81 -1.86 15.85 0.75
CA LEU A 81 -1.09 16.41 -0.36
C LEU A 81 0.37 16.68 0.04
N LEU A 82 0.60 17.27 1.22
CA LEU A 82 1.95 17.48 1.74
C LEU A 82 2.71 16.15 1.85
N MET A 83 2.10 15.13 2.45
CA MET A 83 2.68 13.79 2.55
C MET A 83 2.92 13.15 1.18
N SER A 84 2.01 13.36 0.22
CA SER A 84 2.18 12.87 -1.16
C SER A 84 3.40 13.52 -1.83
N VAL A 85 3.57 14.83 -1.67
CA VAL A 85 4.75 15.56 -2.17
C VAL A 85 6.04 15.04 -1.53
N LEU A 86 6.04 14.81 -0.22
CA LEU A 86 7.19 14.21 0.47
C LEU A 86 7.56 12.84 -0.10
N HIS A 87 6.58 11.98 -0.40
CA HIS A 87 6.84 10.68 -1.03
C HIS A 87 7.33 10.79 -2.47
N ILE A 88 6.96 11.83 -3.23
CA ILE A 88 7.57 12.09 -4.54
C ILE A 88 9.05 12.48 -4.40
N ILE A 89 9.37 13.33 -3.41
CA ILE A 89 10.73 13.88 -3.23
C ILE A 89 11.67 12.81 -2.66
N PHE A 90 11.22 12.07 -1.65
CA PHE A 90 12.07 11.16 -0.85
C PHE A 90 11.75 9.67 -1.06
N GLY A 91 10.68 9.34 -1.76
CA GLY A 91 10.13 7.98 -1.81
C GLY A 91 9.86 7.46 -3.22
N SER A 92 9.08 6.39 -3.28
CA SER A 92 8.69 5.75 -4.53
C SER A 92 7.41 6.35 -5.12
N SER A 93 7.23 6.19 -6.44
CA SER A 93 5.98 6.56 -7.13
C SER A 93 4.77 5.82 -6.56
N LEU A 94 4.96 4.61 -6.02
CA LEU A 94 3.93 3.85 -5.33
C LEU A 94 3.57 4.44 -3.98
N ALA A 95 4.55 4.92 -3.20
CA ALA A 95 4.27 5.64 -1.96
C ALA A 95 3.43 6.91 -2.23
N PHE A 96 3.76 7.63 -3.30
CA PHE A 96 2.93 8.75 -3.77
C PHE A 96 1.51 8.32 -4.15
N MET A 97 1.36 7.31 -5.02
CA MET A 97 0.03 6.83 -5.44
C MET A 97 -0.80 6.33 -4.25
N HIS A 98 -0.17 5.64 -3.31
CA HIS A 98 -0.79 5.19 -2.07
C HIS A 98 -1.36 6.38 -1.30
N THR A 99 -0.51 7.34 -0.95
CA THR A 99 -0.87 8.46 -0.08
C THR A 99 -1.89 9.40 -0.73
N LEU A 100 -1.73 9.70 -2.01
CA LEU A 100 -2.69 10.52 -2.75
C LEU A 100 -4.05 9.83 -2.85
N SER A 101 -4.09 8.55 -3.22
CA SER A 101 -5.35 7.81 -3.38
C SER A 101 -6.07 7.66 -2.05
N LEU A 102 -5.37 7.38 -0.96
CA LEU A 102 -5.95 7.30 0.38
C LEU A 102 -6.52 8.66 0.83
N THR A 103 -5.83 9.75 0.53
CA THR A 103 -6.31 11.11 0.80
C THR A 103 -7.62 11.38 0.05
N ILE A 104 -7.68 11.05 -1.24
CA ILE A 104 -8.89 11.16 -2.05
C ILE A 104 -10.01 10.33 -1.44
N ALA A 105 -9.72 9.10 -0.99
CA ALA A 105 -10.71 8.24 -0.34
C ALA A 105 -11.32 8.92 0.89
N ILE A 106 -10.49 9.38 1.82
CA ILE A 106 -10.97 10.00 3.07
C ILE A 106 -11.78 11.28 2.77
N VAL A 107 -11.28 12.15 1.90
CA VAL A 107 -11.99 13.38 1.50
C VAL A 107 -13.32 13.07 0.81
N ALA A 108 -13.38 12.07 -0.06
CA ALA A 108 -14.61 11.65 -0.72
C ALA A 108 -15.63 11.10 0.29
N PHE A 109 -15.20 10.28 1.25
CA PHE A 109 -16.06 9.74 2.31
C PHE A 109 -16.58 10.82 3.25
N LEU A 110 -15.73 11.76 3.68
CA LEU A 110 -16.16 12.94 4.43
C LEU A 110 -17.17 13.78 3.62
N SER A 111 -16.95 13.97 2.33
CA SER A 111 -17.91 14.70 1.47
C SER A 111 -19.27 14.00 1.40
N VAL A 112 -19.30 12.67 1.33
CA VAL A 112 -20.53 11.86 1.37
C VAL A 112 -21.24 11.95 2.72
N LEU A 113 -20.52 12.20 3.83
CA LEU A 113 -21.17 12.49 5.12
C LEU A 113 -22.07 13.72 5.02
N ASN A 114 -21.54 14.80 4.42
CA ASN A 114 -22.21 16.10 4.31
C ASN A 114 -23.40 16.09 3.34
N THR A 115 -23.22 15.54 2.15
CA THR A 115 -24.22 15.64 1.07
C THR A 115 -25.23 14.49 1.05
N GLY A 116 -24.91 13.35 1.66
CA GLY A 116 -25.70 12.12 1.54
C GLY A 116 -25.79 11.55 0.12
N SER A 117 -25.00 12.07 -0.83
CA SER A 117 -25.07 11.74 -2.26
C SER A 117 -23.70 11.82 -2.92
N ILE A 118 -23.47 10.98 -3.95
CA ILE A 118 -22.26 10.99 -4.79
C ILE A 118 -22.36 12.00 -5.95
N SER A 119 -23.26 12.97 -5.87
CA SER A 119 -23.45 13.96 -6.94
C SER A 119 -22.30 14.98 -7.06
N GLY A 120 -21.57 15.24 -5.97
CA GLY A 120 -20.45 16.18 -5.96
C GLY A 120 -19.19 15.63 -6.63
N LEU A 121 -18.38 16.52 -7.21
CA LEU A 121 -17.10 16.18 -7.86
C LEU A 121 -16.21 15.30 -6.96
N TRP A 122 -16.02 15.71 -5.71
CA TRP A 122 -15.20 14.99 -4.72
C TRP A 122 -15.70 13.58 -4.43
N SER A 123 -17.01 13.37 -4.42
CA SER A 123 -17.58 12.05 -4.21
C SER A 123 -17.38 11.14 -5.44
N LYS A 124 -17.40 11.69 -6.66
CA LYS A 124 -17.12 10.92 -7.89
C LYS A 124 -15.67 10.46 -7.96
N LEU A 125 -14.74 11.21 -7.36
CA LEU A 125 -13.32 10.83 -7.29
C LEU A 125 -13.07 9.55 -6.47
N ILE A 126 -14.07 9.03 -5.74
CA ILE A 126 -13.99 7.74 -5.03
C ILE A 126 -13.64 6.56 -5.95
N ILE A 127 -13.88 6.68 -7.27
CA ILE A 127 -13.48 5.65 -8.24
C ILE A 127 -11.96 5.43 -8.26
N ILE A 128 -11.16 6.47 -8.02
CA ILE A 128 -9.70 6.40 -8.02
C ILE A 128 -9.19 5.44 -6.94
N PRO A 129 -9.49 5.65 -5.64
CA PRO A 129 -9.05 4.72 -4.61
C PRO A 129 -9.70 3.34 -4.73
N VAL A 130 -10.91 3.23 -5.29
CA VAL A 130 -11.51 1.91 -5.58
C VAL A 130 -10.66 1.14 -6.59
N VAL A 131 -10.27 1.75 -7.71
CA VAL A 131 -9.42 1.12 -8.73
C VAL A 131 -8.07 0.72 -8.14
N VAL A 132 -7.46 1.60 -7.34
CA VAL A 132 -6.19 1.33 -6.67
C VAL A 132 -6.31 0.19 -5.65
N ALA A 133 -7.40 0.12 -4.88
CA ALA A 133 -7.63 -0.99 -3.96
C ALA A 133 -7.79 -2.33 -4.69
N VAL A 134 -8.58 -2.35 -5.77
CA VAL A 134 -8.77 -3.56 -6.60
C VAL A 134 -7.44 -4.01 -7.19
N TRP A 135 -6.67 -3.08 -7.76
CA TRP A 135 -5.33 -3.36 -8.27
C TRP A 135 -4.44 -3.97 -7.17
N SER A 136 -4.36 -3.31 -6.01
CA SER A 136 -3.56 -3.76 -4.86
C SER A 136 -3.89 -5.18 -4.43
N ILE A 137 -5.18 -5.52 -4.33
CA ILE A 137 -5.63 -6.87 -3.94
C ILE A 137 -5.33 -7.88 -5.07
N SER A 138 -5.58 -7.50 -6.34
CA SER A 138 -5.34 -8.38 -7.48
C SER A 138 -3.87 -8.80 -7.60
N THR A 139 -2.94 -7.96 -7.14
CA THR A 139 -1.51 -8.25 -7.13
C THR A 139 -1.16 -9.51 -6.34
N ILE A 140 -1.94 -9.88 -5.32
CA ILE A 140 -1.74 -11.13 -4.56
C ILE A 140 -1.77 -12.32 -5.52
N ALA A 141 -2.82 -12.42 -6.34
CA ALA A 141 -2.99 -13.53 -7.27
C ALA A 141 -1.93 -13.50 -8.38
N VAL A 142 -1.57 -12.30 -8.86
CA VAL A 142 -0.55 -12.15 -9.92
C VAL A 142 0.83 -12.58 -9.43
N ILE A 143 1.24 -12.17 -8.22
CA ILE A 143 2.51 -12.57 -7.63
C ILE A 143 2.53 -14.07 -7.37
N ALA A 144 1.49 -14.60 -6.73
CA ALA A 144 1.41 -16.03 -6.42
C ALA A 144 1.48 -16.88 -7.70
N PHE A 145 0.72 -16.51 -8.74
CA PHE A 145 0.74 -17.21 -10.02
C PHE A 145 2.12 -17.16 -10.68
N GLN A 146 2.79 -16.00 -10.67
CA GLN A 146 4.12 -15.89 -11.28
C GLN A 146 5.20 -16.60 -10.49
N ALA A 147 5.16 -16.56 -9.16
CA ALA A 147 6.10 -17.30 -8.32
C ALA A 147 6.05 -18.79 -8.63
N ASN A 148 4.85 -19.37 -8.64
CA ASN A 148 4.62 -20.77 -9.04
C ASN A 148 5.08 -21.07 -10.48
N LYS A 149 4.74 -20.18 -11.43
CA LYS A 149 5.11 -20.37 -12.84
C LYS A 149 6.61 -20.31 -13.06
N ILE A 150 7.30 -19.40 -12.38
CA ILE A 150 8.74 -19.18 -12.51
C ILE A 150 9.52 -20.27 -11.78
N SER A 151 9.08 -20.68 -10.59
CA SER A 151 9.74 -21.76 -9.85
C SER A 151 9.63 -23.11 -10.56
N GLY A 152 8.55 -23.35 -11.32
CA GLY A 152 8.44 -24.59 -12.08
C GLY A 152 8.39 -25.86 -11.23
N GLY A 153 8.09 -25.72 -9.93
CA GLY A 153 8.12 -26.81 -8.94
C GLY A 153 9.37 -26.78 -8.04
N ASP A 154 10.36 -25.96 -8.35
CA ASP A 154 11.54 -25.78 -7.52
C ASP A 154 11.22 -25.05 -6.21
N PRO A 155 11.99 -25.29 -5.13
CA PRO A 155 11.88 -24.52 -3.90
C PRO A 155 12.04 -23.03 -4.17
N PHE A 156 11.17 -22.21 -3.59
CA PHE A 156 11.27 -20.76 -3.71
C PHE A 156 10.93 -20.04 -2.41
N CYS A 157 11.23 -18.75 -2.34
CA CYS A 157 10.74 -17.88 -1.29
C CYS A 157 10.45 -16.48 -1.83
N LEU A 158 9.48 -15.82 -1.19
CA LEU A 158 9.13 -14.42 -1.44
C LEU A 158 9.60 -13.57 -0.26
N ALA A 159 10.25 -12.45 -0.55
CA ALA A 159 10.66 -11.49 0.47
C ALA A 159 10.28 -10.07 0.08
N ALA A 160 9.89 -9.26 1.05
CA ALA A 160 9.94 -7.81 0.89
C ALA A 160 11.41 -7.36 1.03
N HIS A 161 11.85 -6.39 0.22
CA HIS A 161 13.18 -5.82 0.36
C HIS A 161 13.26 -4.94 1.61
N LYS A 162 13.49 -5.60 2.73
CA LYS A 162 13.89 -5.07 4.04
C LYS A 162 14.80 -6.11 4.68
N THR A 163 15.59 -5.70 5.66
CA THR A 163 16.36 -6.61 6.51
C THR A 163 15.45 -7.71 7.07
N ASN A 164 15.62 -8.94 6.58
CA ASN A 164 14.88 -10.16 6.98
C ASN A 164 13.35 -10.09 6.81
N GLY A 165 12.88 -9.76 5.60
CA GLY A 165 11.46 -9.57 5.28
C GLY A 165 10.76 -10.75 4.60
N GLU A 166 10.98 -12.00 5.04
CA GLU A 166 10.23 -13.16 4.50
C GLU A 166 8.73 -12.88 4.52
N ILE A 167 8.06 -13.12 3.39
CA ILE A 167 6.62 -12.97 3.29
C ILE A 167 5.97 -14.16 3.99
N THR A 168 5.32 -13.87 5.12
CA THR A 168 4.69 -14.89 5.98
C THR A 168 3.19 -15.02 5.73
N ASN A 169 2.59 -14.09 4.97
CA ASN A 169 1.16 -14.12 4.68
C ASN A 169 0.82 -13.42 3.35
N PHE A 170 -0.26 -13.88 2.71
CA PHE A 170 -0.75 -13.32 1.44
C PHE A 170 -1.12 -11.84 1.50
N ALA A 171 -1.48 -11.34 2.68
CA ALA A 171 -1.81 -9.93 2.86
C ALA A 171 -0.61 -9.01 2.59
N GLN A 172 0.63 -9.49 2.79
CA GLN A 172 1.84 -8.75 2.46
C GLN A 172 2.12 -8.67 0.96
N LEU A 173 1.50 -9.54 0.13
CA LEU A 173 1.63 -9.54 -1.33
C LEU A 173 0.73 -8.53 -2.04
N ARG A 174 -0.05 -7.74 -1.30
CA ARG A 174 -0.84 -6.66 -1.89
C ARG A 174 0.07 -5.64 -2.56
N GLY A 175 -0.34 -5.06 -3.68
CA GLY A 175 0.44 -4.08 -4.43
C GLY A 175 0.86 -2.85 -3.61
N LEU A 176 0.02 -2.39 -2.67
CA LEU A 176 0.33 -1.30 -1.73
C LEU A 176 1.02 -1.77 -0.42
N SER A 177 1.45 -3.03 -0.34
CA SER A 177 2.23 -3.59 0.76
C SER A 177 3.56 -4.19 0.28
N PHE A 178 3.60 -4.69 -0.95
CA PHE A 178 4.75 -5.31 -1.59
C PHE A 178 5.53 -4.31 -2.45
N TYR A 179 6.00 -3.23 -1.83
CA TYR A 179 6.87 -2.24 -2.45
C TYR A 179 7.79 -1.57 -1.43
N ALA A 180 8.94 -1.06 -1.88
CA ALA A 180 9.85 -0.28 -1.06
C ALA A 180 9.35 1.19 -0.93
N PRO A 181 9.13 1.71 0.29
CA PRO A 181 8.56 3.04 0.48
C PRO A 181 9.55 4.19 0.26
N LEU A 182 10.85 3.93 0.42
CA LEU A 182 11.91 4.93 0.31
C LEU A 182 12.77 4.66 -0.92
N ARG A 183 13.30 5.74 -1.51
CA ARG A 183 14.42 5.64 -2.43
C ARG A 183 15.71 5.50 -1.62
N GLY A 184 16.54 4.51 -1.92
CA GLY A 184 17.88 4.35 -1.37
C GLY A 184 18.65 5.67 -1.50
N LYS A 185 19.37 6.03 -0.43
CA LYS A 185 19.98 7.37 -0.27
C LYS A 185 21.13 7.64 -1.23
N ASN A 186 21.57 6.65 -2.00
CA ASN A 186 22.61 6.75 -3.02
C ASN A 186 22.15 6.01 -4.28
N ALA A 187 22.48 6.54 -5.47
CA ALA A 187 22.17 5.94 -6.79
C ALA A 187 22.74 4.53 -7.04
N LEU A 188 23.33 3.91 -6.02
CA LEU A 188 23.93 2.58 -6.00
C LEU A 188 23.19 1.60 -5.07
N GLN A 189 22.23 2.06 -4.26
CA GLN A 189 21.31 1.22 -3.51
C GLN A 189 20.03 1.08 -4.32
N TRP A 190 19.87 -0.05 -5.00
CA TRP A 190 18.62 -0.37 -5.68
C TRP A 190 17.59 -0.84 -4.66
N ASP A 191 16.44 -0.17 -4.60
CA ASP A 191 15.32 -0.65 -3.79
C ASP A 191 14.54 -1.71 -4.58
N PHE A 192 14.80 -2.98 -4.28
CA PHE A 192 13.93 -4.03 -4.77
C PHE A 192 12.54 -3.84 -4.18
N HIS A 193 11.48 -4.06 -4.96
CA HIS A 193 10.12 -3.81 -4.46
C HIS A 193 9.60 -5.05 -3.73
N GLY A 194 10.02 -6.21 -4.21
CA GLY A 194 9.85 -7.52 -3.62
C GLY A 194 10.71 -8.51 -4.39
N LEU A 195 11.18 -9.54 -3.72
CA LEU A 195 12.10 -10.53 -4.25
C LEU A 195 11.40 -11.88 -4.35
N LEU A 196 11.70 -12.60 -5.42
CA LEU A 196 11.48 -14.03 -5.56
C LEU A 196 12.85 -14.68 -5.69
N ILE A 197 13.17 -15.62 -4.81
CA ILE A 197 14.40 -16.42 -4.88
C ILE A 197 13.96 -17.85 -5.18
N VAL A 198 14.51 -18.44 -6.23
CA VAL A 198 14.23 -19.82 -6.66
C VAL A 198 15.53 -20.61 -6.59
N GLU A 199 15.51 -21.76 -5.95
CA GLU A 199 16.65 -22.69 -5.92
C GLU A 199 16.59 -23.60 -7.14
N THR A 200 17.50 -23.41 -8.10
CA THR A 200 17.56 -24.22 -9.33
C THR A 200 18.76 -25.17 -9.30
N ASP A 201 18.82 -26.13 -10.22
CA ASP A 201 19.99 -27.02 -10.37
C ASP A 201 21.32 -26.27 -10.63
N GLU A 202 21.25 -25.06 -11.22
CA GLU A 202 22.41 -24.21 -11.51
C GLU A 202 22.76 -23.26 -10.36
N GLY A 203 21.98 -23.30 -9.27
CA GLY A 203 22.07 -22.44 -8.11
C GLY A 203 20.89 -21.46 -7.97
N PRO A 204 20.92 -20.57 -6.97
CA PRO A 204 19.80 -19.69 -6.68
C PRO A 204 19.68 -18.55 -7.71
N VAL A 205 18.47 -18.39 -8.26
CA VAL A 205 18.12 -17.30 -9.18
C VAL A 205 17.21 -16.31 -8.47
N VAL A 206 17.53 -15.01 -8.57
CA VAL A 206 16.77 -13.94 -7.92
C VAL A 206 16.03 -13.10 -8.95
N TYR A 207 14.78 -12.78 -8.65
CA TYR A 207 13.93 -11.92 -9.44
C TYR A 207 13.43 -10.74 -8.60
N ASN A 208 13.31 -9.57 -9.22
CA ASN A 208 12.69 -8.39 -8.64
C ASN A 208 11.27 -8.21 -9.16
N TRP A 209 10.34 -7.96 -8.26
CA TRP A 209 8.98 -7.57 -8.61
C TRP A 209 8.96 -6.18 -9.23
N SER A 210 8.31 -6.06 -10.39
CA SER A 210 8.08 -4.82 -11.11
C SER A 210 6.60 -4.46 -11.06
N PRO A 211 6.18 -3.57 -10.15
CA PRO A 211 4.77 -3.17 -10.04
C PRO A 211 4.22 -2.51 -11.30
N ARG A 212 5.09 -1.82 -12.06
CA ARG A 212 4.73 -1.17 -13.33
C ARG A 212 4.29 -2.19 -14.38
N TRP A 213 5.03 -3.29 -14.49
CA TRP A 213 4.79 -4.33 -15.49
C TRP A 213 4.00 -5.51 -14.92
N ALA A 214 3.70 -5.46 -13.61
CA ALA A 214 3.09 -6.52 -12.84
C ALA A 214 3.76 -7.88 -13.09
N ARG A 215 5.10 -7.93 -13.03
CA ARG A 215 5.88 -9.16 -13.26
C ARG A 215 7.19 -9.22 -12.48
N PHE A 216 7.75 -10.42 -12.39
CA PHE A 216 9.12 -10.62 -11.91
C PHE A 216 10.13 -10.47 -13.06
N ASP A 217 11.13 -9.63 -12.86
CA ASP A 217 12.26 -9.43 -13.78
C ASP A 217 13.53 -10.04 -13.15
N VAL A 218 14.31 -10.80 -13.93
CA VAL A 218 15.55 -11.46 -13.44
C VAL A 218 16.59 -10.43 -13.01
N ILE A 219 17.27 -10.69 -11.90
CA ILE A 219 18.46 -9.95 -11.46
C ILE A 219 19.69 -10.70 -11.96
N ALA A 220 20.32 -10.17 -13.02
CA ALA A 220 21.41 -10.88 -13.70
C ALA A 220 22.71 -11.03 -12.86
N GLN A 221 22.97 -10.10 -11.93
CA GLN A 221 24.21 -10.07 -11.14
C GLN A 221 23.93 -9.71 -9.67
N PRO A 222 23.29 -10.61 -8.89
CA PRO A 222 22.85 -10.32 -7.51
C PRO A 222 24.02 -9.97 -6.56
N ALA A 223 25.22 -10.47 -6.82
CA ALA A 223 26.42 -10.20 -6.01
C ALA A 223 26.95 -8.74 -6.14
N LEU A 224 26.50 -7.97 -7.14
CA LEU A 224 26.91 -6.57 -7.30
C LEU A 224 26.10 -5.58 -6.46
N TYR A 225 25.05 -6.05 -5.77
CA TYR A 225 24.19 -5.19 -4.97
C TYR A 225 24.75 -4.99 -3.55
N LEU A 226 24.60 -3.76 -3.03
CA LEU A 226 25.07 -3.38 -1.68
C LEU A 226 24.39 -4.16 -0.55
N VAL A 227 23.16 -4.60 -0.78
CA VAL A 227 22.42 -5.50 0.09
C VAL A 227 22.26 -6.81 -0.67
N ASP A 228 22.76 -7.90 -0.09
CA ASP A 228 22.69 -9.23 -0.69
C ASP A 228 21.21 -9.66 -0.85
N PRO A 229 20.69 -9.76 -2.07
CA PRO A 229 19.32 -10.20 -2.31
C PRO A 229 19.09 -11.66 -1.90
N LEU A 230 20.14 -12.49 -1.92
CA LEU A 230 20.06 -13.91 -1.57
C LEU A 230 19.87 -14.11 -0.06
N ALA A 231 20.28 -13.14 0.76
CA ALA A 231 20.10 -13.18 2.20
C ALA A 231 18.67 -12.82 2.65
N ALA A 232 17.76 -12.47 1.72
CA ALA A 232 16.44 -11.95 2.07
C ALA A 232 15.47 -13.01 2.64
N CYS A 233 15.56 -14.25 2.15
CA CYS A 233 14.82 -15.41 2.65
C CYS A 233 15.49 -16.70 2.15
N VAL A 234 15.10 -17.85 2.72
CA VAL A 234 15.59 -19.17 2.29
C VAL A 234 14.51 -19.86 1.48
N PRO A 235 14.79 -20.30 0.24
CA PRO A 235 13.87 -21.13 -0.55
C PRO A 235 13.42 -22.38 0.19
N LYS A 236 12.13 -22.70 0.11
CA LYS A 236 11.53 -23.90 0.71
C LYS A 236 10.66 -24.57 -0.33
N ALA A 237 10.56 -25.89 -0.28
CA ALA A 237 9.52 -26.59 -1.04
C ALA A 237 8.15 -26.19 -0.45
N ASP A 238 7.20 -25.89 -1.35
CA ASP A 238 5.81 -25.57 -0.99
C ASP A 238 5.08 -26.77 -0.35
#